data_AF-A0A382DYJ3-F1
#
_entry.id   AF-A0A382DYJ3-F1
#
_cell.length_a   1.000
_cell.length_b   1.000
_cell.length_c   1.000
_cell.angle_alpha   90.00
_cell.angle_beta   90.00
_cell.angle_gamma   90.00
#
_symmetry.space_group_name_H-M   'P 1'
#
loop_
_entity.id
_entity.type
_entity.pdbx_description
1 polymer ?
#
loop_
_entity_poly.entity_id
_entity_poly.type
_entity_poly.pdbx_seq_one_letter_code
_entity_poly.pdbx_strand_id
1 'polypeptide(L)' 'MYISQVKENAKDWWKYLIGLVIVFGFLFLFSIPHGVAIGIKTATGALDPTRLQDINYLMKAFEPNLNLIFL' A
#
# COMPACT_ATOMS: atom_id res chain seq x y z
N MET A 1 -17.09 25.08 23.71
CA MET A 1 -16.13 25.30 24.82
C MET A 1 -15.00 24.29 24.66
N TYR A 2 -13.76 24.73 24.53
CA TYR A 2 -12.60 23.87 24.23
C TYR A 2 -12.46 22.67 25.20
N ILE A 3 -12.80 22.86 26.47
CA ILE A 3 -12.76 21.81 27.51
C ILE A 3 -13.75 20.67 27.22
N SER A 4 -14.94 20.98 26.68
CA SER A 4 -15.95 19.98 26.31
C SER A 4 -15.49 19.14 25.12
N GLN A 5 -14.86 19.77 24.11
CA GLN A 5 -14.30 19.08 22.94
C GLN A 5 -13.13 18.16 23.30
N VAL A 6 -12.26 18.60 24.21
CA VAL A 6 -11.15 17.76 24.72
C VAL A 6 -11.69 16.52 25.44
N LYS A 7 -12.78 16.67 26.20
CA LYS A 7 -13.41 15.56 26.94
C LYS A 7 -14.10 14.54 26.02
N GLU A 8 -14.70 15.00 24.92
CA GLU A 8 -15.26 14.11 23.89
C GLU A 8 -14.17 13.41 23.07
N ASN A 9 -13.14 14.13 22.60
CA ASN A 9 -12.02 13.52 21.87
C ASN A 9 -11.25 12.50 22.71
N ALA A 10 -11.09 12.73 24.02
CA ALA A 10 -10.48 11.77 24.93
C ALA A 10 -11.31 10.48 25.10
N LYS A 11 -12.61 10.50 24.79
CA LYS A 11 -13.48 9.32 24.81
C LYS A 11 -13.41 8.55 23.48
N ASP A 12 -13.22 9.27 22.38
CA ASP A 12 -13.29 8.75 21.01
C ASP A 12 -11.93 8.50 20.35
N TRP A 13 -10.83 8.58 21.10
CA TRP A 13 -9.47 8.38 20.60
C TRP A 13 -9.26 7.04 19.84
N TRP A 14 -10.01 6.01 20.20
CA TRP A 14 -9.98 4.70 19.54
C TRP A 14 -10.44 4.76 18.06
N LYS A 15 -11.23 5.76 17.66
CA LYS A 15 -11.62 5.97 16.26
C LYS A 15 -10.42 6.24 15.36
N TYR A 16 -9.33 6.80 15.90
CA TYR A 16 -8.08 6.96 15.15
C TYR A 16 -7.42 5.60 14.84
N LEU A 17 -7.52 4.62 15.75
CA LEU A 17 -7.05 3.25 15.47
C LEU A 17 -7.88 2.60 14.37
N ILE A 18 -9.19 2.84 14.32
CA ILE A 18 -10.03 2.36 13.22
C ILE A 18 -9.63 3.02 11.91
N GLY A 19 -9.41 4.33 11.89
CA GLY A 19 -8.88 5.03 10.72
C GLY A 19 -7.56 4.42 10.24
N LEU A 20 -6.66 4.11 11.16
CA LEU A 20 -5.38 3.46 10.86
C LEU A 20 -5.58 2.07 10.20
N VAL A 21 -6.47 1.24 10.76
CA VAL A 21 -6.78 -0.09 10.20
C VAL A 21 -7.39 0.03 8.82
N ILE A 22 -8.27 1.01 8.58
CA ILE A 22 -8.86 1.26 7.27
C ILE A 22 -7.79 1.66 6.26
N VAL A 23 -6.89 2.59 6.63
CA VAL A 23 -5.80 3.03 5.75
C VAL A 23 -4.89 1.86 5.39
N PHE A 24 -4.47 1.05 6.37
CA PHE A 24 -3.67 -0.15 6.07
C PHE A 24 -4.43 -1.17 5.23
N GLY A 25 -5.72 -1.37 5.50
CA GLY A 25 -6.57 -2.25 4.70
C GLY A 25 -6.61 -1.85 3.23
N PHE A 26 -6.78 -0.55 2.95
CA PHE A 26 -6.74 -0.04 1.58
C PHE A 26 -5.35 -0.11 0.96
N LEU A 27 -4.28 0.20 1.70
CA LEU A 27 -2.91 0.03 1.20
C LEU A 27 -2.66 -1.41 0.72
N PHE A 28 -3.05 -2.41 1.51
CA PHE A 28 -2.94 -3.81 1.09
C PHE A 28 -3.84 -4.16 -0.08
N LEU A 29 -5.09 -3.66 -0.11
CA LEU A 29 -6.01 -3.93 -1.20
C LEU A 29 -5.49 -3.39 -2.54
N PHE A 30 -4.95 -2.17 -2.52
CA PHE A 30 -4.40 -1.51 -3.70
C PHE A 30 -3.00 -2.02 -4.10
N SER A 31 -2.29 -2.74 -3.22
CA SER A 31 -1.04 -3.41 -3.57
C SER A 31 -1.25 -4.74 -4.32
N ILE A 32 -2.44 -5.34 -4.25
CA ILE A 32 -2.74 -6.64 -4.91
C ILE A 32 -2.46 -6.61 -6.43
N PRO A 33 -2.96 -5.62 -7.20
CA PRO A 33 -2.66 -5.53 -8.63
C PRO A 33 -1.17 -5.52 -8.95
N HIS A 34 -0.34 -4.89 -8.12
CA HIS A 34 1.11 -4.86 -8.30
C HIS A 34 1.72 -6.26 -8.16
N GLY A 35 1.35 -6.97 -7.08
CA GLY A 35 1.81 -8.34 -6.83
C GLY A 35 1.42 -9.30 -7.95
N VAL A 36 0.18 -9.20 -8.46
CA VAL A 36 -0.28 -9.98 -9.61
C VAL A 36 0.54 -9.67 -10.87
N ALA A 37 0.80 -8.39 -11.15
CA ALA A 37 1.55 -7.99 -12.33
C ALA A 37 3.02 -8.45 -12.28
N ILE A 38 3.66 -8.41 -11.10
CA ILE A 38 4.99 -8.99 -10.86
C ILE A 38 4.94 -10.50 -11.12
N GLY A 39 3.94 -11.19 -10.56
CA GLY A 39 3.76 -12.64 -10.74
C GLY A 39 3.63 -13.05 -12.21
N ILE A 40 2.79 -12.35 -12.97
CA ILE A 40 2.62 -12.60 -14.42
C ILE A 40 3.94 -12.37 -15.16
N LYS A 41 4.61 -11.22 -14.95
CA LYS A 41 5.88 -10.92 -15.62
C LYS A 41 7.01 -11.89 -15.26
N THR A 42 7.00 -12.41 -14.04
CA THR A 42 7.95 -13.45 -13.61
C THR A 42 7.64 -14.78 -14.32
N ALA A 43 6.37 -15.17 -14.41
CA ALA A 43 5.95 -16.40 -15.09
C ALA A 43 6.20 -16.37 -16.61
N THR A 44 6.13 -15.21 -17.25
CA THR A 44 6.47 -15.05 -18.67
C THR A 44 7.97 -14.93 -18.94
N GLY A 45 8.82 -14.98 -17.90
CA GLY A 45 10.27 -14.82 -18.02
C GLY A 45 10.72 -13.37 -18.30
N ALA A 46 9.81 -12.40 -18.20
CA ALA A 46 10.14 -10.98 -18.36
C ALA A 46 10.85 -10.39 -17.14
N LEU A 47 10.76 -11.07 -15.98
CA LEU A 47 11.49 -10.72 -14.77
C LEU A 47 12.35 -11.89 -14.27
N ASP A 48 13.53 -11.54 -13.77
CA ASP A 48 14.46 -12.42 -13.10
C ASP A 48 14.00 -12.65 -11.64
N PRO A 49 13.60 -13.89 -11.28
CA PRO A 49 13.13 -14.21 -9.93
C PRO A 49 14.15 -13.92 -8.84
N THR A 50 15.45 -13.95 -9.16
CA THR A 50 16.53 -13.72 -8.19
C THR A 50 16.65 -12.26 -7.79
N ARG A 51 16.03 -11.35 -8.56
CA ARG A 51 16.13 -9.90 -8.38
C ARG A 51 14.84 -9.26 -7.88
N LEU A 52 13.83 -10.04 -7.51
CA LEU A 52 12.55 -9.51 -7.02
C LEU A 52 12.65 -8.74 -5.69
N GLN A 53 13.77 -8.85 -4.97
CA GLN A 53 14.04 -8.05 -3.76
C GLN A 53 14.64 -6.67 -4.08
N ASP A 54 15.08 -6.44 -5.32
CA ASP A 54 15.64 -5.16 -5.77
C ASP A 54 14.50 -4.23 -6.21
N ILE A 55 14.16 -3.27 -5.35
CA ILE A 55 13.08 -2.30 -5.61
C ILE A 55 13.36 -1.50 -6.89
N ASN A 56 14.61 -1.13 -7.16
CA ASN A 56 14.95 -0.38 -8.37
C ASN A 56 14.75 -1.22 -9.64
N TYR A 57 14.97 -2.52 -9.54
CA TYR A 57 14.69 -3.46 -10.61
C TYR A 57 13.18 -3.57 -10.88
N LEU A 58 12.38 -3.75 -9.82
CA LEU A 58 10.92 -3.83 -9.93
C LEU A 58 10.29 -2.53 -10.43
N MET A 59 10.75 -1.37 -9.97
CA MET A 59 10.25 -0.07 -10.45
C MET A 59 10.55 0.17 -11.93
N LYS A 60 11.59 -0.45 -12.49
CA LYS A 60 11.88 -0.38 -13.93
C LYS A 60 11.10 -1.42 -14.75
N ALA A 61 10.47 -2.39 -14.10
CA ALA A 61 9.69 -3.44 -14.75
C ALA A 61 8.34 -2.97 -15.30
N PHE A 62 7.83 -1.83 -14.78
CA PHE A 62 6.54 -1.25 -15.13
C PHE A 62 6.73 0.16 -15.68
N GLU A 63 5.73 0.64 -16.42
CA GLU A 63 5.72 2.04 -16.83
C GLU A 63 5.66 2.96 -15.58
N PRO A 64 6.31 4.12 -15.60
CA PRO A 64 6.41 5.01 -14.44
C PRO A 64 5.04 5.37 -13.84
N ASN A 65 4.02 5.52 -14.70
CA ASN A 65 2.67 5.91 -14.32
C ASN A 65 1.92 4.76 -13.65
N LEU A 66 2.23 3.51 -14.05
CA LEU A 66 1.65 2.30 -13.47
C LEU A 66 2.23 2.03 -12.08
N ASN A 67 3.51 2.32 -11.83
CA ASN A 67 4.07 2.23 -10.48
C ASN A 67 3.34 3.11 -9.46
N LEU A 68 2.79 4.26 -9.88
CA LEU A 68 2.08 5.18 -8.99
C LEU A 68 0.72 4.63 -8.52
N ILE A 69 0.06 3.81 -9.34
CA ILE A 69 -1.23 3.16 -9.02
C ILE A 69 -1.02 1.92 -8.14
N PHE A 70 0.21 1.44 -8.07
CA PHE A 70 0.60 0.17 -7.47
C PHE A 70 1.37 0.31 -6.16
N LEU A 71 1.62 1.55 -5.72
CA LEU A 71 2.30 1.89 -4.47
C LEU A 71 1.32 2.08 -3.32
#